data_AF-A0A9Q0IAL6-F1
#
_entry.id   AF-A0A9Q0IAL6-F1
#
_cell.length_a   1.000
_cell.length_b   1.000
_cell.length_c   1.000
_cell.angle_alpha   90.00
_cell.angle_beta   90.00
_cell.angle_gamma   90.00
#
_symmetry.space_group_name_H-M   'P 1'
#
loop_
_entity.id
_entity.type
_entity.pdbx_description
1 polymer ?
#
loop_
_entity_poly.entity_id
_entity_poly.type
_entity_poly.pdbx_seq_one_letter_code
_entity_poly.pdbx_strand_id
1 'polypeptide(L)'
;MFLQPDDVEGKIRDIIPAGFSCNTDDFVSLLEKEANFRPFGTLLHTYKVHNEEAGELTYQICKADMTCPGFPEYHSRLQTFLMWFIETASFIDVDDDHWDFFLVFEKYNKDGDTLYATVGYMTVYNYYVYPDKTRPRVSQMLVLPPFQGEGHGAQLLEAIHRFYCTVPKVQDITAEDPSESYVKLRDFVLAKHCQALPSFCPDKLHQGFSEDMVKEAQDTLKINKKHARRVYEILRLKATDMSDEAKVREYRLDVKRRLFGPYRKNQREMARMMKCLRPEELASQVHHIDTELQHQELEKTYQKVLEEYRGIMERLASQA
;
A
#
# COMPACT_ATOMS: atom_id res chain seq x y z
N MET A 1 -1.18 -12.58 -49.18
CA MET A 1 -1.66 -12.75 -47.80
C MET A 1 -2.26 -11.40 -47.41
N PHE A 2 -3.59 -11.31 -47.27
CA PHE A 2 -4.22 -10.06 -46.86
C PHE A 2 -4.03 -9.91 -45.35
N LEU A 3 -3.39 -8.83 -44.92
CA LEU A 3 -3.24 -8.49 -43.52
C LEU A 3 -4.60 -8.06 -42.98
N GLN A 4 -5.04 -8.62 -41.86
CA GLN A 4 -6.24 -8.16 -41.14
C GLN A 4 -5.82 -7.19 -40.04
N PRO A 5 -6.62 -6.13 -39.77
CA PRO A 5 -6.38 -5.26 -38.63
C PRO A 5 -6.63 -6.02 -37.33
N ASP A 6 -5.93 -5.62 -36.26
CA ASP A 6 -6.17 -6.16 -34.93
C ASP A 6 -7.57 -5.78 -34.43
N ASP A 7 -8.24 -6.70 -33.74
CA ASP A 7 -9.54 -6.45 -33.11
C ASP A 7 -9.38 -5.70 -31.78
N VAL A 8 -9.17 -4.38 -31.89
CA VAL A 8 -9.01 -3.49 -30.74
C VAL A 8 -10.28 -3.47 -29.89
N GLU A 9 -11.46 -3.40 -30.51
CA GLU A 9 -12.73 -3.35 -29.80
C GLU A 9 -13.02 -4.64 -29.02
N GLY A 10 -12.71 -5.81 -29.61
CA GLY A 10 -12.78 -7.10 -28.92
C GLY A 10 -11.92 -7.11 -27.65
N LYS A 11 -10.65 -6.71 -27.76
CA LYS A 11 -9.72 -6.69 -26.61
C LYS A 11 -10.17 -5.76 -25.49
N ILE A 12 -10.77 -4.61 -25.80
CA ILE A 12 -11.31 -3.72 -24.77
C ILE A 12 -12.57 -4.33 -24.13
N ARG A 13 -13.45 -4.94 -24.92
CA ARG A 13 -14.66 -5.63 -24.42
C ARG A 13 -14.35 -6.76 -23.45
N ASP A 14 -13.19 -7.40 -23.56
CA ASP A 14 -12.78 -8.48 -22.65
C ASP A 14 -12.59 -8.00 -21.19
N ILE A 15 -12.37 -6.69 -20.97
CA ILE A 15 -12.02 -6.12 -19.66
C ILE A 15 -13.01 -5.06 -19.15
N ILE A 16 -14.05 -4.73 -19.94
CA ILE A 16 -15.14 -3.83 -19.52
C ILE A 16 -16.46 -4.61 -19.42
N PRO A 17 -17.33 -4.30 -18.45
CA PRO A 17 -18.65 -4.92 -18.40
C PRO A 17 -19.50 -4.49 -19.60
N ALA A 18 -20.41 -5.36 -20.03
CA ALA A 18 -21.38 -5.04 -21.08
C ALA A 18 -22.32 -3.90 -20.66
N GLY A 19 -23.00 -3.28 -21.65
CA GLY A 19 -23.97 -2.21 -21.41
C GLY A 19 -23.39 -0.80 -21.38
N PHE A 20 -22.17 -0.61 -21.89
CA PHE A 20 -21.59 0.72 -22.11
C PHE A 20 -22.29 1.46 -23.26
N SER A 21 -22.34 2.79 -23.18
CA SER A 21 -22.82 3.65 -24.26
C SER A 21 -21.82 3.68 -25.42
N CYS A 22 -22.32 3.69 -26.66
CA CYS A 22 -21.47 3.72 -27.87
C CYS A 22 -21.42 5.10 -28.55
N ASN A 23 -22.07 6.12 -27.99
CA ASN A 23 -22.05 7.49 -28.48
C ASN A 23 -22.20 8.50 -27.34
N THR A 24 -21.85 9.76 -27.64
CA THR A 24 -21.83 10.86 -26.66
C THR A 24 -23.23 11.26 -26.20
N ASP A 25 -24.24 11.22 -27.08
CA ASP A 25 -25.60 11.69 -26.75
C ASP A 25 -26.27 10.77 -25.72
N ASP A 26 -26.11 9.46 -25.87
CA ASP A 26 -26.57 8.46 -24.89
C ASP A 26 -25.83 8.64 -23.56
N PHE A 27 -24.51 8.88 -23.58
CA PHE A 27 -23.73 9.13 -22.37
C PHE A 27 -24.18 10.39 -21.63
N VAL A 28 -24.41 11.49 -22.35
CA VAL A 28 -24.91 12.75 -21.78
C VAL A 28 -26.31 12.57 -21.18
N SER A 29 -27.18 11.79 -21.84
CA SER A 29 -28.51 11.46 -21.32
C SER A 29 -28.45 10.64 -20.02
N LEU A 30 -27.41 9.82 -19.82
CA LEU A 30 -27.19 9.10 -18.57
C LEU A 30 -26.70 10.03 -17.45
N LEU A 31 -25.91 11.06 -17.75
CA LEU A 31 -25.41 12.03 -16.77
C LEU A 31 -26.54 12.81 -16.08
N GLU A 32 -27.69 12.99 -16.73
CA GLU A 32 -28.87 13.60 -16.11
C GLU A 32 -29.36 12.82 -14.88
N LYS A 33 -29.08 11.52 -14.81
CA LYS A 33 -29.47 10.64 -13.71
C LYS A 33 -28.40 10.52 -12.62
N GLU A 34 -27.23 11.14 -12.82
CA GLU A 34 -26.09 11.06 -11.89
C GLU A 34 -26.42 11.64 -10.50
N ALA A 35 -27.37 12.59 -10.42
CA ALA A 35 -27.87 13.11 -9.16
C ALA A 35 -28.48 12.03 -8.23
N ASN A 36 -28.81 10.84 -8.75
CA ASN A 36 -29.29 9.70 -7.97
C ASN A 36 -28.16 8.82 -7.41
N PHE A 37 -26.92 8.97 -7.89
CA PHE A 37 -25.79 8.18 -7.42
C PHE A 37 -25.46 8.50 -5.96
N ARG A 38 -25.22 7.46 -5.15
CA ARG A 38 -24.82 7.59 -3.75
C ARG A 38 -23.63 6.66 -3.45
N PRO A 39 -22.69 7.08 -2.58
CA PRO A 39 -21.61 6.21 -2.11
C PRO A 39 -22.12 4.90 -1.52
N PHE A 40 -21.43 3.81 -1.84
CA PHE A 40 -21.79 2.47 -1.35
C PHE A 40 -21.25 2.21 0.06
N GLY A 41 -22.03 1.44 0.83
CA GLY A 41 -21.61 0.93 2.13
C GLY A 41 -21.68 1.95 3.28
N THR A 42 -20.81 1.76 4.27
CA THR A 42 -20.82 2.53 5.53
C THR A 42 -19.74 3.60 5.51
N LEU A 43 -20.10 4.86 5.81
CA LEU A 43 -19.14 5.95 5.96
C LEU A 43 -18.19 5.69 7.13
N LEU A 44 -16.88 5.66 6.86
CA LEU A 44 -15.82 5.49 7.86
C LEU A 44 -15.16 6.81 8.25
N HIS A 45 -14.96 7.71 7.29
CA HIS A 45 -14.22 8.94 7.51
C HIS A 45 -14.67 10.05 6.55
N THR A 46 -14.67 11.29 7.02
CA THR A 46 -14.81 12.49 6.20
C THR A 46 -13.61 13.38 6.47
N TYR A 47 -13.00 13.92 5.42
CA TYR A 47 -11.90 14.86 5.52
C TYR A 47 -12.07 15.95 4.47
N LYS A 48 -11.31 17.03 4.62
CA LYS A 48 -11.35 18.15 3.72
C LYS A 48 -9.95 18.50 3.24
N VAL A 49 -9.84 18.96 2.01
CA VAL A 49 -8.60 19.43 1.41
C VAL A 49 -8.83 20.85 0.92
N HIS A 50 -7.90 21.74 1.25
CA HIS A 50 -7.93 23.09 0.73
C HIS A 50 -7.35 23.10 -0.67
N ASN A 51 -8.11 23.64 -1.62
CA ASN A 51 -7.71 23.90 -2.99
C ASN A 51 -7.77 25.42 -3.22
N GLU A 52 -6.73 25.99 -3.82
CA GLU A 52 -6.61 27.45 -4.00
C GLU A 52 -7.72 28.01 -4.90
N GLU A 53 -8.20 27.24 -5.87
CA GLU A 53 -9.21 27.66 -6.85
C GLU A 53 -10.64 27.29 -6.41
N ALA A 54 -10.82 26.06 -5.93
CA ALA A 54 -12.13 25.50 -5.58
C ALA A 54 -12.52 25.69 -4.10
N GLY A 55 -11.62 26.24 -3.29
CA GLY A 55 -11.83 26.42 -1.86
C GLY A 55 -11.73 25.11 -1.09
N GLU A 56 -12.69 24.83 -0.21
CA GLU A 56 -12.64 23.68 0.68
C GLU A 56 -13.37 22.48 0.05
N LEU A 57 -12.62 21.50 -0.46
CA LEU A 57 -13.15 20.27 -1.03
C LEU A 57 -13.40 19.23 0.05
N THR A 58 -14.54 18.54 -0.01
CA THR A 58 -14.94 17.54 1.01
C THR A 58 -14.89 16.14 0.43
N TYR A 59 -14.26 15.22 1.14
CA TYR A 59 -14.09 13.83 0.73
C TYR A 59 -14.61 12.86 1.79
N GLN A 60 -15.05 11.69 1.34
CA GLN A 60 -15.61 10.64 2.17
C GLN A 60 -14.96 9.30 1.84
N ILE A 61 -14.65 8.52 2.87
CA ILE A 61 -14.17 7.14 2.76
C ILE A 61 -15.26 6.22 3.28
N CYS A 62 -15.71 5.28 2.46
CA CYS A 62 -16.75 4.32 2.79
C CYS A 62 -16.21 2.89 2.72
N LYS A 63 -16.72 1.99 3.56
CA LYS A 63 -16.49 0.54 3.46
C LYS A 63 -17.72 -0.13 2.89
N ALA A 64 -17.56 -0.86 1.80
CA ALA A 64 -18.61 -1.64 1.14
C ALA A 64 -18.25 -3.13 1.11
N ASP A 65 -19.25 -3.93 0.78
CA ASP A 65 -19.15 -5.35 0.47
C ASP A 65 -20.13 -5.67 -0.68
N MET A 66 -20.04 -6.89 -1.23
CA MET A 66 -20.84 -7.31 -2.38
C MET A 66 -22.35 -7.46 -2.09
N THR A 67 -22.77 -7.36 -0.82
CA THR A 67 -24.20 -7.36 -0.47
C THR A 67 -24.85 -6.00 -0.67
N CYS A 68 -24.05 -4.93 -0.87
CA CYS A 68 -24.54 -3.58 -1.10
C CYS A 68 -25.23 -3.48 -2.49
N PRO A 69 -26.52 -3.08 -2.56
CA PRO A 69 -27.24 -3.00 -3.84
C PRO A 69 -26.54 -2.07 -4.84
N GLY A 70 -26.30 -2.56 -6.06
CA GLY A 70 -25.64 -1.83 -7.14
C GLY A 70 -24.11 -1.76 -7.04
N PHE A 71 -23.51 -2.23 -5.94
CA PHE A 71 -22.07 -2.23 -5.77
C PHE A 71 -21.35 -3.25 -6.67
N PRO A 72 -21.85 -4.49 -6.88
CA PRO A 72 -21.20 -5.44 -7.79
C PRO A 72 -21.02 -4.88 -9.21
N GLU A 73 -22.05 -4.23 -9.77
CA GLU A 73 -22.00 -3.61 -11.09
C GLU A 73 -21.10 -2.36 -11.10
N TYR A 74 -21.05 -1.61 -10.01
CA TYR A 74 -20.13 -0.48 -9.87
C TYR A 74 -18.67 -0.95 -9.80
N HIS A 75 -18.37 -1.95 -8.98
CA HIS A 75 -17.04 -2.54 -8.88
C HIS A 75 -16.59 -3.12 -10.22
N SER A 76 -17.48 -3.78 -10.96
CA SER A 76 -17.14 -4.34 -12.28
C SER A 76 -16.73 -3.27 -13.30
N ARG A 77 -17.27 -2.05 -13.20
CA ARG A 77 -16.82 -0.88 -14.00
C ARG A 77 -15.50 -0.30 -13.47
N LEU A 78 -15.34 -0.23 -12.15
CA LEU A 78 -14.17 0.38 -11.52
C LEU A 78 -12.89 -0.47 -11.66
N GLN A 79 -13.01 -1.80 -11.61
CA GLN A 79 -11.86 -2.70 -11.66
C GLN A 79 -11.08 -2.63 -12.99
N THR A 80 -11.72 -2.23 -14.09
CA THR A 80 -11.04 -2.01 -15.39
C THR A 80 -9.87 -1.03 -15.24
N PHE A 81 -9.99 -0.01 -14.38
CA PHE A 81 -8.91 0.95 -14.16
C PHE A 81 -7.63 0.29 -13.62
N LEU A 82 -7.73 -0.83 -12.91
CA LEU A 82 -6.54 -1.54 -12.42
C LEU A 82 -5.66 -2.03 -13.56
N MET A 83 -6.24 -2.46 -14.68
CA MET A 83 -5.52 -2.97 -15.85
C MET A 83 -4.60 -1.92 -16.47
N TRP A 84 -4.88 -0.64 -16.24
CA TRP A 84 -4.09 0.48 -16.76
C TRP A 84 -3.04 0.99 -15.78
N PHE A 85 -3.26 0.80 -14.47
CA PHE A 85 -2.49 1.50 -13.42
C PHE A 85 -1.76 0.56 -12.45
N ILE A 86 -2.00 -0.75 -12.51
CA ILE A 86 -1.29 -1.75 -11.72
C ILE A 86 -0.78 -2.85 -12.65
N GLU A 87 0.55 -2.97 -12.76
CA GLU A 87 1.26 -3.82 -13.74
C GLU A 87 0.82 -5.29 -13.73
N THR A 88 0.56 -5.84 -12.55
CA THR A 88 0.20 -7.25 -12.35
C THR A 88 -1.25 -7.43 -11.91
N ALA A 89 -2.12 -6.48 -12.24
CA ALA A 89 -3.53 -6.56 -11.88
C ALA A 89 -4.20 -7.80 -12.47
N SER A 90 -5.08 -8.40 -11.66
CA SER A 90 -6.05 -9.40 -12.10
C SER A 90 -7.39 -9.09 -11.43
N PHE A 91 -8.50 -9.43 -12.08
CA PHE A 91 -9.81 -9.31 -11.43
C PHE A 91 -9.91 -10.33 -10.30
N ILE A 92 -10.47 -9.90 -9.17
CA ILE A 92 -10.68 -10.74 -8.00
C ILE A 92 -11.94 -11.58 -8.17
N ASP A 93 -11.99 -12.70 -7.44
CA ASP A 93 -13.23 -13.46 -7.27
C ASP A 93 -14.12 -12.75 -6.24
N VAL A 94 -15.20 -12.15 -6.70
CA VAL A 94 -16.13 -11.36 -5.87
C VAL A 94 -17.14 -12.23 -5.12
N ASP A 95 -17.22 -13.54 -5.42
CA ASP A 95 -18.07 -14.48 -4.70
C ASP A 95 -17.43 -14.92 -3.36
N ASP A 96 -16.13 -14.64 -3.17
CA ASP A 96 -15.43 -14.84 -1.89
C ASP A 96 -15.79 -13.70 -0.90
N ASP A 97 -16.40 -14.06 0.22
CA ASP A 97 -16.88 -13.14 1.26
C ASP A 97 -15.77 -12.56 2.15
N HIS A 98 -14.51 -12.91 1.92
CA HIS A 98 -13.36 -12.39 2.65
C HIS A 98 -12.86 -11.03 2.12
N TRP A 99 -13.43 -10.51 1.04
CA TRP A 99 -13.06 -9.22 0.46
C TRP A 99 -13.75 -8.03 1.12
N ASP A 100 -12.95 -7.09 1.61
CA ASP A 100 -13.38 -5.76 2.01
C ASP A 100 -13.03 -4.72 0.95
N PHE A 101 -13.96 -3.79 0.68
CA PHE A 101 -13.79 -2.72 -0.29
C PHE A 101 -13.84 -1.37 0.42
N PHE A 102 -12.82 -0.54 0.23
CA PHE A 102 -12.75 0.82 0.77
C PHE A 102 -12.75 1.83 -0.37
N LEU A 103 -13.76 2.68 -0.43
CA LEU A 103 -14.02 3.60 -1.53
C LEU A 103 -13.79 5.04 -1.08
N VAL A 104 -13.21 5.87 -1.94
CA VAL A 104 -13.04 7.31 -1.70
C VAL A 104 -13.91 8.08 -2.69
N PHE A 105 -14.70 9.02 -2.17
CA PHE A 105 -15.55 9.90 -2.96
C PHE A 105 -15.28 11.36 -2.63
N GLU A 106 -15.25 12.21 -3.65
CA GLU A 106 -15.35 13.66 -3.51
C GLU A 106 -16.82 14.07 -3.52
N LYS A 107 -17.23 14.89 -2.56
CA LYS A 107 -18.55 15.49 -2.51
C LYS A 107 -18.50 16.85 -3.20
N TYR A 108 -19.32 17.03 -4.25
CA TYR A 108 -19.43 18.30 -4.98
C TYR A 108 -20.89 18.69 -5.19
N ASN A 109 -21.16 19.97 -5.42
CA ASN A 109 -22.51 20.47 -5.71
C ASN A 109 -22.63 20.86 -7.17
N LYS A 110 -23.72 20.46 -7.82
CA LYS A 110 -24.05 20.84 -9.19
C LYS A 110 -25.56 21.02 -9.30
N ASP A 111 -25.99 22.14 -9.89
CA ASP A 111 -27.42 22.46 -10.14
C ASP A 111 -28.34 22.39 -8.89
N GLY A 112 -27.78 22.65 -7.70
CA GLY A 112 -28.49 22.59 -6.42
C GLY A 112 -28.49 21.21 -5.74
N ASP A 113 -28.01 20.18 -6.43
CA ASP A 113 -27.86 18.83 -5.89
C ASP A 113 -26.44 18.58 -5.36
N THR A 114 -26.34 17.67 -4.40
CA THR A 114 -25.07 17.11 -3.92
C THR A 114 -24.79 15.80 -4.65
N LEU A 115 -23.63 15.74 -5.32
CA LEU A 115 -23.15 14.60 -6.08
C LEU A 115 -21.84 14.06 -5.49
N TYR A 116 -21.42 12.90 -6.00
CA TYR A 116 -20.27 12.16 -5.49
C TYR A 116 -19.40 11.65 -6.63
N ALA A 117 -18.17 12.17 -6.75
CA ALA A 117 -17.22 11.70 -7.75
C ALA A 117 -16.34 10.60 -7.16
N THR A 118 -16.09 9.53 -7.92
CA THR A 118 -15.16 8.47 -7.49
C THR A 118 -13.73 8.99 -7.54
N VAL A 119 -13.01 8.91 -6.42
CA VAL A 119 -11.61 9.35 -6.30
C VAL A 119 -10.65 8.16 -6.36
N GLY A 120 -11.05 7.02 -5.80
CA GLY A 120 -10.21 5.83 -5.75
C GLY A 120 -10.77 4.76 -4.84
N TYR A 121 -10.08 3.64 -4.73
CA TYR A 121 -10.47 2.55 -3.85
C TYR A 121 -9.30 1.65 -3.44
N MET A 122 -9.56 0.78 -2.48
CA MET A 122 -8.68 -0.30 -2.06
C MET A 122 -9.47 -1.59 -1.81
N THR A 123 -8.94 -2.72 -2.25
CA THR A 123 -9.42 -4.07 -1.92
C THR A 123 -8.51 -4.69 -0.87
N VAL A 124 -9.10 -5.36 0.12
CA VAL A 124 -8.37 -6.00 1.21
C VAL A 124 -8.94 -7.41 1.44
N TYR A 125 -8.08 -8.41 1.38
CA TYR A 125 -8.47 -9.80 1.64
C TYR A 125 -8.24 -10.17 3.11
N ASN A 126 -9.26 -10.66 3.79
CA ASN A 126 -9.18 -11.06 5.19
C ASN A 126 -8.65 -12.49 5.36
N TYR A 127 -7.33 -12.67 5.29
CA TYR A 127 -6.73 -13.99 5.50
C TYR A 127 -6.99 -14.54 6.89
N TYR A 128 -7.52 -15.76 6.97
CA TYR A 128 -7.61 -16.50 8.22
C TYR A 128 -6.23 -16.83 8.78
N VAL A 129 -6.05 -16.58 10.07
CA VAL A 129 -4.86 -16.93 10.85
C VAL A 129 -5.31 -17.82 12.00
N TYR A 130 -4.90 -19.09 11.94
CA TYR A 130 -5.20 -20.06 12.99
C TYR A 130 -4.77 -19.56 14.38
N PRO A 131 -5.57 -19.79 15.44
CA PRO A 131 -6.85 -20.52 15.45
C PRO A 131 -8.12 -19.67 15.26
N ASP A 132 -8.03 -18.35 15.36
CA ASP A 132 -9.25 -17.51 15.48
C ASP A 132 -9.03 -16.04 15.04
N LYS A 133 -7.92 -15.74 14.37
CA LYS A 133 -7.52 -14.40 13.98
C LYS A 133 -7.64 -14.18 12.48
N THR A 134 -7.51 -12.92 12.07
CA THR A 134 -7.38 -12.53 10.67
C THR A 134 -6.15 -11.65 10.45
N ARG A 135 -5.64 -11.68 9.22
CA ARG A 135 -4.60 -10.79 8.71
C ARG A 135 -5.11 -10.16 7.42
N PRO A 136 -5.71 -8.96 7.50
CA PRO A 136 -6.11 -8.22 6.32
C PRO A 136 -4.87 -7.94 5.44
N ARG A 137 -4.95 -8.34 4.17
CA ARG A 137 -3.91 -8.10 3.17
C ARG A 137 -4.44 -7.15 2.11
N VAL A 138 -3.89 -5.94 2.07
CA VAL A 138 -4.16 -4.99 0.99
C VAL A 138 -3.74 -5.63 -0.31
N SER A 139 -4.68 -5.79 -1.25
CA SER A 139 -4.42 -6.43 -2.54
C SER A 139 -4.23 -5.38 -3.63
N GLN A 140 -5.27 -4.57 -3.87
CA GLN A 140 -5.24 -3.54 -4.91
C GLN A 140 -5.51 -2.18 -4.29
N MET A 141 -4.74 -1.17 -4.66
CA MET A 141 -4.96 0.21 -4.22
C MET A 141 -4.81 1.13 -5.43
N LEU A 142 -5.82 1.95 -5.69
CA LEU A 142 -5.79 2.94 -6.75
C LEU A 142 -6.42 4.25 -6.29
N VAL A 143 -5.67 5.34 -6.46
CA VAL A 143 -6.22 6.70 -6.54
C VAL A 143 -6.21 7.07 -8.01
N LEU A 144 -7.36 7.48 -8.56
CA LEU A 144 -7.46 7.80 -9.98
C LEU A 144 -6.53 8.98 -10.32
N PRO A 145 -5.93 9.00 -11.53
CA PRO A 145 -4.88 9.95 -11.89
C PRO A 145 -5.18 11.43 -11.59
N PRO A 146 -6.40 11.95 -11.80
CA PRO A 146 -6.71 13.36 -11.52
C PRO A 146 -6.57 13.75 -10.05
N PHE A 147 -6.57 12.78 -9.12
CA PHE A 147 -6.56 13.01 -7.68
C PHE A 147 -5.23 12.55 -7.03
N GLN A 148 -4.22 12.20 -7.82
CA GLN A 148 -2.93 11.74 -7.28
C GLN A 148 -2.10 12.91 -6.76
N GLY A 149 -1.25 12.65 -5.76
CA GLY A 149 -0.39 13.68 -5.17
C GLY A 149 -1.07 14.57 -4.10
N GLU A 150 -2.39 14.48 -3.94
CA GLU A 150 -3.18 15.34 -3.04
C GLU A 150 -3.42 14.73 -1.65
N GLY A 151 -2.81 13.58 -1.36
CA GLY A 151 -2.86 12.95 -0.03
C GLY A 151 -4.02 11.97 0.20
N HIS A 152 -4.91 11.75 -0.77
CA HIS A 152 -6.03 10.80 -0.64
C HIS A 152 -5.57 9.37 -0.35
N GLY A 153 -4.45 8.92 -0.94
CA GLY A 153 -3.89 7.60 -0.64
C GLY A 153 -3.49 7.46 0.84
N ALA A 154 -2.96 8.52 1.44
CA ALA A 154 -2.60 8.52 2.87
C ALA A 154 -3.87 8.46 3.73
N GLN A 155 -4.87 9.29 3.42
CA GLN A 155 -6.17 9.27 4.09
C GLN A 155 -6.85 7.91 4.02
N LEU A 156 -6.81 7.25 2.86
CA LEU A 156 -7.36 5.92 2.66
C LEU A 156 -6.66 4.87 3.52
N LEU A 157 -5.32 4.83 3.50
CA LEU A 157 -4.56 3.87 4.29
C LEU A 157 -4.72 4.13 5.81
N GLU A 158 -4.73 5.39 6.23
CA GLU A 158 -5.01 5.78 7.62
C GLU A 158 -6.41 5.31 8.08
N ALA A 159 -7.44 5.52 7.25
CA ALA A 159 -8.80 5.10 7.56
C ALA A 159 -8.92 3.58 7.70
N ILE A 160 -8.20 2.81 6.88
CA ILE A 160 -8.17 1.34 6.95
C ILE A 160 -7.48 0.85 8.21
N HIS A 161 -6.34 1.43 8.58
CA HIS A 161 -5.70 1.13 9.86
C HIS A 161 -6.63 1.45 11.02
N ARG A 162 -7.27 2.63 11.04
CA ARG A 162 -8.25 2.99 12.08
C ARG A 162 -9.40 1.98 12.16
N PHE A 163 -9.96 1.58 11.03
CA PHE A 163 -11.01 0.57 10.97
C PHE A 163 -10.57 -0.76 11.59
N TYR A 164 -9.48 -1.36 11.12
CA TYR A 164 -9.04 -2.67 11.61
C TYR A 164 -8.50 -2.65 13.04
N CYS A 165 -8.07 -1.48 13.55
CA CYS A 165 -7.77 -1.33 14.99
C CYS A 165 -9.02 -1.56 15.85
N THR A 166 -10.23 -1.30 15.35
CA THR A 166 -11.48 -1.57 16.06
C THR A 166 -11.89 -3.05 16.04
N VAL A 167 -11.22 -3.90 15.25
CA VAL A 167 -11.56 -5.31 15.08
C VAL A 167 -10.59 -6.19 15.89
N PRO A 168 -11.01 -6.77 17.03
CA PRO A 168 -10.09 -7.49 17.93
C PRO A 168 -9.42 -8.72 17.31
N LYS A 169 -10.10 -9.38 16.35
CA LYS A 169 -9.58 -10.56 15.65
C LYS A 169 -8.41 -10.24 14.71
N VAL A 170 -8.24 -8.98 14.31
CA VAL A 170 -7.15 -8.59 13.41
C VAL A 170 -5.82 -8.60 14.15
N GLN A 171 -4.89 -9.39 13.62
CA GLN A 171 -3.52 -9.49 14.13
C GLN A 171 -2.66 -8.32 13.65
N ASP A 172 -2.54 -8.15 12.33
CA ASP A 172 -1.79 -7.09 11.67
C ASP A 172 -2.23 -6.96 10.21
N ILE A 173 -1.89 -5.83 9.58
CA ILE A 173 -2.21 -5.55 8.18
C ILE A 173 -0.95 -5.76 7.31
N THR A 174 -1.11 -6.46 6.20
CA THR A 174 -0.07 -6.71 5.20
C THR A 174 -0.49 -6.19 3.82
N ALA A 175 0.39 -6.34 2.83
CA ALA A 175 0.10 -6.04 1.44
C ALA A 175 0.58 -7.18 0.53
N GLU A 176 -0.14 -7.40 -0.55
CA GLU A 176 0.21 -8.27 -1.67
C GLU A 176 1.16 -7.54 -2.60
N ASP A 177 2.33 -8.14 -2.85
CA ASP A 177 3.36 -7.65 -3.78
C ASP A 177 3.45 -6.12 -3.90
N PRO A 178 3.73 -5.41 -2.79
CA PRO A 178 3.59 -3.96 -2.74
C PRO A 178 4.59 -3.25 -3.65
N SER A 179 4.08 -2.36 -4.50
CA SER A 179 4.90 -1.48 -5.35
C SER A 179 5.76 -0.51 -4.52
N GLU A 180 6.80 0.05 -5.14
CA GLU A 180 7.65 1.05 -4.47
C GLU A 180 6.86 2.28 -4.00
N SER A 181 5.87 2.72 -4.77
CA SER A 181 5.01 3.85 -4.41
C SER A 181 4.13 3.53 -3.20
N TYR A 182 3.56 2.32 -3.14
CA TYR A 182 2.80 1.85 -1.97
C TYR A 182 3.69 1.74 -0.73
N VAL A 183 4.91 1.20 -0.86
CA VAL A 183 5.87 1.10 0.25
C VAL A 183 6.19 2.48 0.82
N LYS A 184 6.49 3.48 -0.04
CA LYS A 184 6.73 4.87 0.39
C LYS A 184 5.53 5.47 1.12
N LEU A 185 4.32 5.27 0.58
CA LEU A 185 3.09 5.74 1.19
C LEU A 185 2.84 5.11 2.57
N ARG A 186 2.94 3.78 2.65
CA ARG A 186 2.77 3.02 3.89
C ARG A 186 3.77 3.48 4.94
N ASP A 187 5.05 3.52 4.59
CA ASP A 187 6.10 3.88 5.53
C ASP A 187 5.92 5.31 6.07
N PHE A 188 5.47 6.25 5.23
CA PHE A 188 5.07 7.59 5.66
C PHE A 188 3.91 7.57 6.66
N VAL A 189 2.79 6.91 6.32
CA VAL A 189 1.60 6.84 7.19
C VAL A 189 1.93 6.18 8.53
N LEU A 190 2.64 5.05 8.50
CA LEU A 190 2.99 4.32 9.72
C LEU A 190 4.00 5.07 10.58
N ALA A 191 5.00 5.73 9.97
CA ALA A 191 5.95 6.56 10.71
C ALA A 191 5.27 7.77 11.35
N LYS A 192 4.30 8.39 10.68
CA LYS A 192 3.48 9.49 11.23
C LYS A 192 2.78 9.06 12.52
N HIS A 193 2.14 7.89 12.53
CA HIS A 193 1.42 7.42 13.71
C HIS A 193 2.34 6.87 14.81
N CYS A 194 3.40 6.14 14.47
CA CYS A 194 4.31 5.59 15.47
C CYS A 194 5.12 6.65 16.21
N GLN A 195 5.28 7.86 15.68
CA GLN A 195 5.94 8.96 16.41
C GLN A 195 5.27 9.30 17.75
N ALA A 196 3.98 9.03 17.88
CA ALA A 196 3.23 9.25 19.12
C ALA A 196 3.37 8.09 20.13
N LEU A 197 4.00 6.98 19.76
CA LEU A 197 4.10 5.79 20.60
C LEU A 197 5.31 5.88 21.56
N PRO A 198 5.13 5.61 22.87
CA PRO A 198 6.21 5.59 23.86
C PRO A 198 7.43 4.75 23.48
N SER A 199 7.25 3.57 22.87
CA SER A 199 8.37 2.70 22.48
C SER A 199 9.21 3.27 21.34
N PHE A 200 8.72 4.28 20.61
CA PHE A 200 9.39 4.96 19.51
C PHE A 200 9.92 6.35 19.89
N CYS A 201 10.00 6.70 21.18
CA CYS A 201 10.61 7.96 21.60
C CYS A 201 12.13 8.00 21.29
N PRO A 202 12.73 9.19 21.13
CA PRO A 202 14.14 9.33 20.74
C PRO A 202 15.13 8.49 21.55
N ASP A 203 14.98 8.46 22.88
CA ASP A 203 15.87 7.69 23.77
C ASP A 203 15.81 6.19 23.50
N LYS A 204 14.62 5.66 23.20
CA LYS A 204 14.39 4.25 22.87
C LYS A 204 14.88 3.91 21.47
N LEU A 205 14.72 4.84 20.51
CA LEU A 205 15.27 4.66 19.16
C LEU A 205 16.78 4.45 19.21
N HIS A 206 17.50 5.21 20.03
CA HIS A 206 18.96 5.06 20.16
C HIS A 206 19.41 3.70 20.72
N GLN A 207 18.57 3.06 21.53
CA GLN A 207 18.83 1.73 22.13
C GLN A 207 18.70 0.57 21.13
N GLY A 208 18.16 0.81 19.94
CA GLY A 208 17.99 -0.21 18.90
C GLY A 208 16.54 -0.68 18.75
N PHE A 209 16.28 -1.47 17.71
CA PHE A 209 14.97 -2.07 17.47
C PHE A 209 14.63 -3.10 18.55
N SER A 210 13.48 -2.95 19.22
CA SER A 210 13.06 -3.79 20.35
C SER A 210 11.77 -4.55 20.08
N GLU A 211 11.51 -5.60 20.87
CA GLU A 211 10.21 -6.30 20.83
C GLU A 211 9.08 -5.43 21.40
N ASP A 212 9.38 -4.46 22.27
CA ASP A 212 8.39 -3.48 22.76
C ASP A 212 7.84 -2.63 21.61
N MET A 213 8.71 -2.18 20.70
CA MET A 213 8.29 -1.47 19.47
C MET A 213 7.38 -2.33 18.58
N VAL A 214 7.69 -3.62 18.46
CA VAL A 214 6.88 -4.56 17.67
C VAL A 214 5.51 -4.74 18.32
N LYS A 215 5.50 -5.03 19.62
CA LYS A 215 4.28 -5.30 20.38
C LYS A 215 3.37 -4.07 20.41
N GLU A 216 3.91 -2.91 20.77
CA GLU A 216 3.12 -1.67 20.82
C GLU A 216 2.56 -1.32 19.45
N ALA A 217 3.37 -1.32 18.39
CA ALA A 217 2.90 -1.03 17.04
C ALA A 217 1.84 -2.04 16.53
N GLN A 218 1.97 -3.32 16.89
CA GLN A 218 0.98 -4.34 16.54
C GLN A 218 -0.32 -4.15 17.34
N ASP A 219 -0.22 -3.95 18.65
CA ASP A 219 -1.38 -3.87 19.53
C ASP A 219 -2.18 -2.57 19.30
N THR A 220 -1.51 -1.44 19.06
CA THR A 220 -2.18 -0.12 18.92
C THR A 220 -2.56 0.23 17.49
N LEU A 221 -1.77 -0.20 16.49
CA LEU A 221 -1.90 0.25 15.10
C LEU A 221 -2.04 -0.90 14.09
N LYS A 222 -2.07 -2.17 14.55
CA LYS A 222 -2.11 -3.38 13.71
C LYS A 222 -0.95 -3.45 12.70
N ILE A 223 0.22 -2.95 13.09
CA ILE A 223 1.42 -2.92 12.25
C ILE A 223 2.19 -4.24 12.35
N ASN A 224 2.49 -4.86 11.21
CA ASN A 224 3.32 -6.07 11.17
C ASN A 224 4.79 -5.78 11.57
N LYS A 225 5.46 -6.75 12.21
CA LYS A 225 6.88 -6.67 12.62
C LYS A 225 7.84 -6.13 11.54
N LYS A 226 7.67 -6.53 10.27
CA LYS A 226 8.51 -6.04 9.17
C LYS A 226 8.31 -4.55 8.91
N HIS A 227 7.08 -4.07 9.01
CA HIS A 227 6.73 -2.66 8.86
C HIS A 227 7.23 -1.85 10.06
N ALA A 228 7.02 -2.35 11.29
CA ALA A 228 7.53 -1.73 12.51
C ALA A 228 9.06 -1.55 12.47
N ARG A 229 9.80 -2.53 11.92
CA ARG A 229 11.24 -2.41 11.70
C ARG A 229 11.63 -1.27 10.76
N ARG A 230 10.91 -1.06 9.67
CA ARG A 230 11.17 0.06 8.74
C ARG A 230 10.84 1.40 9.39
N VAL A 231 9.72 1.47 10.10
CA VAL A 231 9.33 2.67 10.86
C VAL A 231 10.39 3.03 11.90
N TYR A 232 10.90 2.06 12.66
CA TYR A 232 12.02 2.28 13.56
C TYR A 232 13.23 2.89 12.84
N GLU A 233 13.62 2.38 11.66
CA GLU A 233 14.77 2.92 10.93
C GLU A 233 14.54 4.36 10.46
N ILE A 234 13.33 4.69 9.99
CA ILE A 234 12.96 6.06 9.57
C ILE A 234 13.02 7.01 10.78
N LEU A 235 12.42 6.63 11.91
CA LEU A 235 12.39 7.47 13.09
C LEU A 235 13.77 7.56 13.76
N ARG A 236 14.56 6.48 13.75
CA ARG A 236 15.94 6.48 14.22
C ARG A 236 16.81 7.39 13.36
N LEU A 237 16.61 7.43 12.04
CA LEU A 237 17.29 8.39 11.16
C LEU A 237 16.93 9.82 11.55
N LYS A 238 15.64 10.12 11.77
CA LYS A 238 15.16 11.43 12.24
C LYS A 238 15.79 11.84 13.59
N ALA A 239 16.01 10.89 14.49
CA ALA A 239 16.64 11.12 15.78
C ALA A 239 18.19 11.14 15.74
N THR A 240 18.80 10.80 14.59
CA THR A 240 20.26 10.72 14.46
C THR A 240 20.84 12.05 14.00
N ASP A 241 21.76 12.60 14.78
CA ASP A 241 22.58 13.73 14.34
C ASP A 241 23.53 13.25 13.23
N MET A 242 23.26 13.70 12.00
CA MET A 242 24.02 13.31 10.82
C MET A 242 25.39 14.00 10.72
N SER A 243 25.71 14.94 11.62
CA SER A 243 27.05 15.53 11.75
C SER A 243 27.99 14.69 12.62
N ASP A 244 27.46 13.77 13.42
CA ASP A 244 28.22 12.86 14.29
C ASP A 244 28.56 11.55 13.56
N GLU A 245 29.83 11.40 13.17
CA GLU A 245 30.30 10.22 12.42
C GLU A 245 30.08 8.90 13.16
N ALA A 246 30.14 8.89 14.49
CA ALA A 246 29.94 7.68 15.27
C ALA A 246 28.47 7.25 15.22
N LYS A 247 27.53 8.20 15.42
CA LYS A 247 26.10 7.92 15.33
C LYS A 247 25.67 7.52 13.91
N VAL A 248 26.21 8.19 12.89
CA VAL A 248 25.98 7.83 11.48
C VAL A 248 26.46 6.41 11.20
N ARG A 249 27.65 6.05 11.72
CA ARG A 249 28.19 4.69 11.58
C ARG A 249 27.29 3.64 12.25
N GLU A 250 26.83 3.90 13.47
CA GLU A 250 25.94 3.00 14.20
C GLU A 250 24.63 2.76 13.44
N TYR A 251 23.97 3.84 13.00
CA TYR A 251 22.76 3.76 12.20
C TYR A 251 22.97 2.96 10.92
N ARG A 252 24.03 3.28 10.15
CA ARG A 252 24.35 2.58 8.90
C ARG A 252 24.55 1.08 9.13
N LEU A 253 25.29 0.70 10.16
CA LEU A 253 25.53 -0.71 10.48
C LEU A 253 24.22 -1.42 10.86
N ASP A 254 23.31 -0.75 11.57
CA ASP A 254 22.04 -1.35 11.96
C ASP A 254 21.13 -1.64 10.75
N VAL A 255 20.97 -0.68 9.85
CA VAL A 255 20.19 -0.87 8.61
C VAL A 255 20.83 -1.95 7.73
N LYS A 256 22.16 -1.92 7.55
CA LYS A 256 22.88 -2.93 6.78
C LYS A 256 22.72 -4.34 7.35
N ARG A 257 22.68 -4.52 8.68
CA ARG A 257 22.42 -5.83 9.29
C ARG A 257 21.07 -6.40 8.87
N ARG A 258 20.02 -5.57 8.76
CA ARG A 258 18.72 -6.00 8.22
C ARG A 258 18.81 -6.35 6.74
N LEU A 259 19.39 -5.45 5.94
CA LEU A 259 19.51 -5.64 4.48
C LEU A 259 20.35 -6.86 4.11
N PHE A 260 21.32 -7.24 4.96
CA PHE A 260 22.12 -8.45 4.79
C PHE A 260 21.41 -9.74 5.24
N GLY A 261 20.26 -9.63 5.92
CA GLY A 261 19.47 -10.76 6.42
C GLY A 261 19.10 -11.82 5.36
N PRO A 262 18.57 -11.42 4.18
CA PRO A 262 18.29 -12.35 3.08
C PRO A 262 19.53 -13.11 2.61
N TYR A 263 20.66 -12.43 2.45
CA TYR A 263 21.92 -13.08 2.05
C TYR A 263 22.35 -14.18 3.04
N ARG A 264 22.25 -13.91 4.36
CA ARG A 264 22.52 -14.93 5.39
C ARG A 264 21.56 -16.11 5.31
N LYS A 265 20.29 -15.87 5.00
CA LYS A 265 19.29 -16.94 4.87
C LYS A 265 19.59 -17.80 3.65
N ASN A 266 19.86 -17.19 2.50
CA ASN A 266 20.22 -17.88 1.27
C ASN A 266 21.51 -18.69 1.44
N GLN A 267 22.55 -18.13 2.08
CA GLN A 267 23.77 -18.88 2.39
C GLN A 267 23.51 -20.11 3.26
N ARG A 268 22.62 -20.01 4.26
CA ARG A 268 22.23 -21.16 5.10
C ARG A 268 21.43 -22.21 4.33
N GLU A 269 20.53 -21.78 3.45
CA GLU A 269 19.75 -22.67 2.59
C GLU A 269 20.64 -23.39 1.57
N MET A 270 21.55 -22.65 0.92
CA MET A 270 22.58 -23.24 0.05
C MET A 270 23.46 -24.22 0.82
N ALA A 271 23.97 -23.86 2.00
CA ALA A 271 24.79 -24.77 2.81
C ALA A 271 24.03 -26.06 3.23
N ARG A 272 22.70 -26.00 3.37
CA ARG A 272 21.86 -27.19 3.58
C ARG A 272 21.72 -28.00 2.30
N MET A 273 21.45 -27.36 1.17
CA MET A 273 21.38 -28.02 -0.14
C MET A 273 22.69 -28.72 -0.51
N MET A 274 23.84 -28.07 -0.27
CA MET A 274 25.17 -28.63 -0.52
C MET A 274 25.45 -29.92 0.28
N LYS A 275 24.79 -30.11 1.44
CA LYS A 275 24.90 -31.36 2.22
C LYS A 275 24.05 -32.51 1.66
N CYS A 276 23.11 -32.21 0.76
CA CYS A 276 22.15 -33.17 0.20
C CYS A 276 22.37 -33.44 -1.29
N LEU A 277 23.18 -32.64 -1.99
CA LEU A 277 23.45 -32.77 -3.43
C LEU A 277 24.69 -33.63 -3.72
N ARG A 278 24.70 -34.28 -4.88
CA ARG A 278 25.86 -35.06 -5.36
C ARG A 278 26.99 -34.12 -5.84
N PRO A 279 28.27 -34.54 -5.79
CA PRO A 279 29.40 -33.69 -6.18
C PRO A 279 29.31 -33.07 -7.59
N GLU A 280 28.68 -33.77 -8.53
CA GLU A 280 28.48 -33.31 -9.92
C GLU A 280 27.43 -32.19 -10.03
N GLU A 281 26.40 -32.21 -9.18
CA GLU A 281 25.35 -31.17 -9.12
C GLU A 281 25.88 -29.90 -8.42
N LEU A 282 26.80 -30.07 -7.48
CA LEU A 282 27.44 -29.01 -6.72
C LEU A 282 28.31 -28.09 -7.61
N ALA A 283 29.08 -28.66 -8.54
CA ALA A 283 29.97 -27.91 -9.42
C ALA A 283 29.22 -26.90 -10.32
N SER A 284 27.96 -27.18 -10.67
CA SER A 284 27.11 -26.27 -11.46
C SER A 284 26.53 -25.09 -10.67
N GLN A 285 26.45 -25.20 -9.33
CA GLN A 285 25.87 -24.18 -8.45
C GLN A 285 26.91 -23.35 -7.68
N VAL A 286 28.18 -23.77 -7.66
CA VAL A 286 29.31 -23.08 -6.98
C VAL A 286 29.89 -21.97 -7.87
N HIS A 287 29.04 -21.24 -8.60
CA HIS A 287 29.47 -19.93 -9.08
C HIS A 287 29.64 -19.03 -7.86
N HIS A 288 30.89 -18.67 -7.60
CA HIS A 288 31.33 -17.89 -6.45
C HIS A 288 30.39 -16.73 -6.16
N ILE A 289 29.87 -16.72 -4.93
CA ILE A 289 29.36 -15.50 -4.32
C ILE A 289 30.58 -14.58 -4.13
N ASP A 290 30.77 -13.67 -5.07
CA ASP A 290 31.78 -12.62 -4.94
C ASP A 290 31.39 -11.73 -3.76
N THR A 291 32.15 -11.84 -2.68
CA THR A 291 31.91 -11.10 -1.43
C THR A 291 32.05 -9.60 -1.67
N GLU A 292 32.90 -9.18 -2.60
CA GLU A 292 33.09 -7.77 -2.94
C GLU A 292 31.87 -7.22 -3.68
N LEU A 293 31.36 -7.95 -4.68
CA LEU A 293 30.10 -7.62 -5.35
C LEU A 293 28.93 -7.54 -4.36
N GLN A 294 28.84 -8.48 -3.41
CA GLN A 294 27.82 -8.43 -2.36
C GLN A 294 27.93 -7.18 -1.48
N HIS A 295 29.15 -6.78 -1.11
CA HIS A 295 29.35 -5.56 -0.34
C HIS A 295 28.94 -4.31 -1.12
N GLN A 296 29.23 -4.27 -2.43
CA GLN A 296 28.82 -3.18 -3.31
C GLN A 296 27.29 -3.12 -3.48
N GLU A 297 26.63 -4.25 -3.70
CA GLU A 297 25.16 -4.33 -3.78
C GLU A 297 24.48 -3.90 -2.47
N LEU A 298 25.02 -4.33 -1.33
CA LEU A 298 24.52 -3.96 -0.01
C LEU A 298 24.65 -2.45 0.23
N GLU A 299 25.76 -1.84 -0.18
CA GLU A 299 25.94 -0.39 -0.10
C GLU A 299 24.95 0.34 -1.02
N LYS A 300 24.80 -0.09 -2.27
CA LYS A 300 23.84 0.49 -3.22
C LYS A 300 22.41 0.43 -2.68
N THR A 301 22.02 -0.71 -2.12
CA THR A 301 20.70 -0.91 -1.51
C THR A 301 20.52 -0.03 -0.27
N TYR A 302 21.56 0.10 0.56
CA TYR A 302 21.52 0.99 1.72
C TYR A 302 21.32 2.46 1.31
N GLN A 303 22.03 2.95 0.29
CA GLN A 303 21.88 4.32 -0.20
C GLN A 303 20.48 4.59 -0.75
N LYS A 304 19.90 3.65 -1.52
CA LYS A 304 18.52 3.75 -2.00
C LYS A 304 17.53 3.86 -0.83
N VAL A 305 17.66 3.00 0.18
CA VAL A 305 16.79 3.03 1.37
C VAL A 305 16.97 4.33 2.15
N LEU A 306 18.19 4.86 2.24
CA LEU A 306 18.47 6.12 2.92
C LEU A 306 17.79 7.30 2.23
N GLU A 307 17.84 7.35 0.90
CA GLU A 307 17.16 8.37 0.08
C GLU A 307 15.64 8.30 0.25
N GLU A 308 15.06 7.09 0.21
CA GLU A 308 13.64 6.88 0.48
C GLU A 308 13.23 7.40 1.86
N TYR A 309 14.00 7.07 2.90
CA TYR A 309 13.72 7.51 4.26
C TYR A 309 13.84 9.03 4.41
N ARG A 310 14.80 9.68 3.73
CA ARG A 310 14.91 11.15 3.70
C ARG A 310 13.66 11.80 3.11
N GLY A 311 13.17 11.32 1.97
CA GLY A 311 11.92 11.83 1.39
C GLY A 311 10.71 11.65 2.32
N ILE A 312 10.65 10.55 3.06
CA ILE A 312 9.61 10.36 4.09
C ILE A 312 9.75 11.37 5.24
N MET A 313 10.97 11.64 5.71
CA MET A 313 11.21 12.62 6.77
C MET A 313 10.83 14.05 6.35
N GLU A 314 11.18 14.45 5.13
CA GLU A 314 10.79 15.76 4.57
C GLU A 314 9.27 15.90 4.54
N ARG A 315 8.56 14.86 4.10
CA ARG A 315 7.10 14.84 4.09
C ARG A 315 6.49 14.84 5.50
N LEU A 316 7.13 14.20 6.47
CA LEU A 316 6.69 14.25 7.87
C LEU A 316 6.89 15.66 8.47
N ALA A 317 7.94 16.37 8.07
CA ALA A 317 8.21 17.73 8.52
C ALA A 317 7.24 18.75 7.91
N SER A 318 6.78 18.55 6.67
CA SER A 318 5.81 19.46 6.04
C SER A 318 4.37 19.35 6.57
N GLN A 319 4.09 18.31 7.38
CA GLN A 319 2.79 18.12 8.03
C GLN A 319 2.80 18.37 9.54
N ALA A 320 3.94 18.75 10.11
CA ALA A 320 4.12 19.05 11.55
C ALA A 320 3.84 20.52 11.85
#